data_AF-A0A0A2LW73-F1
#
_entry.id   AF-A0A0A2LW73-F1
#
_cell.length_a   1.000
_cell.length_b   1.000
_cell.length_c   1.000
_cell.angle_alpha   90.00
_cell.angle_beta   90.00
_cell.angle_gamma   90.00
#
_symmetry.space_group_name_H-M   'P 1'
#
loop_
_entity.id
_entity.type
_entity.pdbx_description
1 polymer ?
#
loop_
_entity_poly.entity_id
_entity_poly.type
_entity_poly.pdbx_seq_one_letter_code
_entity_poly.pdbx_strand_id
1 'polypeptide(L)'
;MGSIFKADVEKDFYERLSDAAITLTEDHVRYDPSYVKIKYPNGDVPAHTGVCTDVVIRAYRKLGIDLQKEVHEDMKANFSKYPKSWGLKSTDTNIDHRRVPNLQTFFTRKGEKLTVTKKGSDYKPGDLVTWMLNGKVPHIGIVVNKKGKSGNYMIVHNIGSGQVLEDCLFDYSVSGHYRYKKEGL
;
A
#
# COMPACT_ATOMS: atom_id res chain seq x y z
N MET A 1 -36.12 -29.64 5.70
CA MET A 1 -34.83 -29.49 4.98
C MET A 1 -34.94 -28.30 4.04
N GLY A 2 -34.28 -27.20 4.35
CA GLY A 2 -34.13 -26.06 3.45
C GLY A 2 -32.74 -25.48 3.66
N SER A 3 -31.76 -26.01 2.92
CA SER A 3 -30.39 -25.49 2.93
C SER A 3 -30.42 -24.11 2.29
N ILE A 4 -30.28 -23.06 3.10
CA ILE A 4 -30.10 -21.70 2.60
C ILE A 4 -28.67 -21.65 2.06
N PHE A 5 -28.55 -21.73 0.74
CA PHE A 5 -27.33 -21.30 0.05
C PHE A 5 -27.12 -19.82 0.41
N LYS A 6 -26.10 -19.53 1.22
CA LYS A 6 -25.53 -18.18 1.27
C LYS A 6 -24.99 -17.91 -0.13
N ALA A 7 -25.63 -17.03 -0.87
CA ALA A 7 -25.01 -16.48 -2.06
C ALA A 7 -23.68 -15.84 -1.63
N ASP A 8 -22.56 -16.29 -2.19
CA ASP A 8 -21.29 -15.58 -2.06
C ASP A 8 -21.51 -14.21 -2.69
N VAL A 9 -21.63 -13.18 -1.84
CA VAL A 9 -21.64 -11.79 -2.31
C VAL A 9 -20.27 -11.54 -2.92
N GLU A 10 -20.25 -11.20 -4.21
CA GLU A 10 -19.01 -10.86 -4.90
C GLU A 10 -18.35 -9.69 -4.17
N LYS A 11 -17.15 -9.92 -3.64
CA LYS A 11 -16.38 -8.90 -2.92
C LYS A 11 -16.00 -7.77 -3.87
N ASP A 12 -16.13 -6.54 -3.39
CA ASP A 12 -15.68 -5.39 -4.16
C ASP A 12 -14.13 -5.36 -4.29
N PHE A 13 -13.63 -4.45 -5.10
CA PHE A 13 -12.19 -4.31 -5.33
C PHE A 13 -11.40 -4.07 -4.03
N TYR A 14 -11.91 -3.23 -3.13
CA TYR A 14 -11.22 -2.81 -1.90
C TYR A 14 -11.25 -3.91 -0.84
N GLU A 15 -12.33 -4.69 -0.78
CA GLU A 15 -12.41 -5.91 0.03
C GLU A 15 -11.42 -6.96 -0.46
N ARG A 16 -11.31 -7.16 -1.77
CA ARG A 16 -10.30 -8.06 -2.37
C ARG A 16 -8.88 -7.57 -2.11
N LEU A 17 -8.63 -6.25 -2.14
CA LEU A 17 -7.32 -5.68 -1.81
C LEU A 17 -6.97 -5.90 -0.34
N SER A 18 -7.95 -5.73 0.55
CA SER A 18 -7.83 -6.05 1.97
C SER A 18 -7.46 -7.51 2.19
N ASP A 19 -8.19 -8.44 1.56
CA ASP A 19 -7.90 -9.87 1.66
C ASP A 19 -6.49 -10.19 1.14
N ALA A 20 -6.14 -9.65 -0.03
CA ALA A 20 -4.81 -9.82 -0.62
C ALA A 20 -3.71 -9.37 0.33
N ALA A 21 -3.88 -8.22 0.99
CA ALA A 21 -2.97 -7.72 2.00
C ALA A 21 -2.85 -8.69 3.19
N ILE A 22 -3.96 -9.21 3.71
CA ILE A 22 -3.96 -10.19 4.80
C ILE A 22 -3.16 -11.44 4.43
N THR A 23 -3.33 -11.99 3.22
CA THR A 23 -2.59 -13.19 2.80
C THR A 23 -1.08 -12.98 2.80
N LEU A 24 -0.60 -11.74 2.61
CA LEU A 24 0.84 -11.45 2.62
C LEU A 24 1.46 -11.56 4.02
N THR A 25 0.66 -11.62 5.09
CA THR A 25 1.17 -11.84 6.46
C THR A 25 1.53 -13.29 6.75
N GLU A 26 1.17 -14.21 5.84
CA GLU A 26 1.52 -15.63 5.92
C GLU A 26 2.94 -15.89 5.40
N ASP A 27 3.48 -14.97 4.59
CA ASP A 27 4.82 -15.03 4.05
C ASP A 27 5.84 -14.49 5.06
N HIS A 28 6.92 -15.24 5.30
CA HIS A 28 8.03 -14.75 6.12
C HIS A 28 8.91 -13.79 5.31
N VAL A 29 8.81 -12.49 5.63
CA VAL A 29 9.55 -11.41 4.96
C VAL A 29 10.36 -10.59 5.95
N ARG A 30 11.67 -10.53 5.74
CA ARG A 30 12.60 -9.71 6.52
C ARG A 30 12.60 -8.28 5.99
N TYR A 31 12.60 -7.30 6.90
CA TYR A 31 12.80 -5.91 6.52
C TYR A 31 14.17 -5.71 5.84
N ASP A 32 14.16 -5.22 4.59
CA ASP A 32 15.36 -4.93 3.83
C ASP A 32 15.16 -3.69 2.92
N PRO A 33 15.72 -2.53 3.30
CA PRO A 33 15.57 -1.28 2.54
C PRO A 33 16.58 -1.16 1.39
N SER A 34 17.38 -2.20 1.12
CA SER A 34 18.43 -2.12 0.12
C SER A 34 17.87 -1.83 -1.27
N TYR A 35 18.65 -1.07 -2.04
CA TYR A 35 18.42 -0.92 -3.47
C TYR A 35 18.73 -2.24 -4.16
N VAL A 36 17.83 -2.69 -5.02
CA VAL A 36 17.98 -3.94 -5.79
C VAL A 36 17.60 -3.66 -7.23
N LYS A 37 18.40 -4.16 -8.17
CA LYS A 37 18.02 -4.16 -9.58
C LYS A 37 16.95 -5.22 -9.81
N ILE A 38 15.82 -4.80 -10.35
CA ILE A 38 14.65 -5.65 -10.58
C ILE A 38 14.21 -5.56 -12.05
N LYS A 39 13.43 -6.53 -12.50
CA LYS A 39 12.86 -6.50 -13.86
C LYS A 39 11.86 -5.35 -14.00
N TYR A 40 11.56 -4.97 -15.22
CA TYR A 40 10.50 -4.03 -15.54
C TYR A 40 9.81 -4.43 -16.85
N PRO A 41 8.46 -4.47 -16.92
CA PRO A 41 7.51 -4.34 -15.80
C PRO A 41 7.48 -5.61 -14.91
N ASN A 42 6.64 -5.61 -13.88
CA ASN A 42 6.43 -6.73 -12.94
C ASN A 42 7.69 -7.22 -12.20
N GLY A 43 8.64 -6.33 -11.97
CA GLY A 43 9.73 -6.58 -11.03
C GLY A 43 9.26 -6.60 -9.59
N ASP A 44 9.95 -7.42 -8.79
CA ASP A 44 9.85 -7.45 -7.34
C ASP A 44 11.25 -7.66 -6.77
N VAL A 45 11.44 -7.25 -5.52
CA VAL A 45 12.60 -7.65 -4.73
C VAL A 45 12.49 -9.13 -4.38
N PRO A 46 13.57 -9.78 -3.88
CA PRO A 46 13.51 -11.17 -3.44
C PRO A 46 12.30 -11.44 -2.53
N ALA A 47 11.62 -12.58 -2.71
CA ALA A 47 10.34 -12.85 -2.06
C ALA A 47 10.36 -12.71 -0.53
N HIS A 48 11.47 -13.09 0.10
CA HIS A 48 11.65 -13.06 1.56
C HIS A 48 12.21 -11.74 2.10
N THR A 49 12.27 -10.69 1.28
CA THR A 49 12.68 -9.34 1.69
C THR A 49 11.68 -8.28 1.25
N GLY A 50 11.71 -7.12 1.90
CA GLY A 50 10.93 -5.96 1.48
C GLY A 50 10.81 -4.89 2.55
N VAL A 51 10.14 -3.80 2.20
CA VAL A 51 9.76 -2.69 3.07
C VAL A 51 8.25 -2.44 3.01
N CYS A 52 7.78 -1.39 3.68
CA CYS A 52 6.36 -1.06 3.77
C CYS A 52 5.66 -0.88 2.41
N THR A 53 6.34 -0.29 1.43
CA THR A 53 5.80 -0.13 0.07
C THR A 53 5.64 -1.46 -0.66
N ASP A 54 6.52 -2.43 -0.42
CA ASP A 54 6.47 -3.75 -1.09
C ASP A 54 5.21 -4.54 -0.70
N VAL A 55 4.66 -4.31 0.50
CA VAL A 55 3.33 -4.83 0.91
C VAL A 55 2.24 -4.30 -0.03
N VAL A 56 2.24 -2.98 -0.24
CA VAL A 56 1.27 -2.32 -1.12
C VAL A 56 1.41 -2.85 -2.54
N ILE A 57 2.63 -2.90 -3.06
CA ILE A 57 2.93 -3.37 -4.42
C ILE A 57 2.46 -4.82 -4.61
N ARG A 58 2.80 -5.72 -3.69
CA ARG A 58 2.41 -7.14 -3.76
C ARG A 58 0.91 -7.35 -3.62
N ALA A 59 0.23 -6.56 -2.78
CA ALA A 59 -1.22 -6.65 -2.62
C ALA A 59 -1.94 -6.24 -3.91
N TYR A 60 -1.56 -5.12 -4.52
CA TYR A 60 -2.10 -4.70 -5.83
C TYR A 60 -1.78 -5.71 -6.95
N ARG A 61 -0.60 -6.32 -6.91
CA ARG A 61 -0.19 -7.33 -7.90
C ARG A 61 -1.05 -8.59 -7.84
N LYS A 62 -1.49 -9.02 -6.66
CA LYS A 62 -2.48 -10.12 -6.52
C LYS A 62 -3.82 -9.78 -7.20
N LEU A 63 -4.12 -8.50 -7.43
CA LEU A 63 -5.30 -8.02 -8.15
C LEU A 63 -5.00 -7.64 -9.61
N GLY A 64 -3.83 -8.01 -10.14
CA GLY A 64 -3.45 -7.76 -11.54
C GLY A 64 -2.97 -6.32 -11.82
N ILE A 65 -2.67 -5.53 -10.78
CA ILE A 65 -2.19 -4.15 -10.93
C ILE A 65 -0.70 -4.09 -10.61
N ASP A 66 0.11 -3.71 -11.60
CA ASP A 66 1.55 -3.53 -11.42
C ASP A 66 1.89 -2.08 -11.06
N LEU A 67 1.90 -1.76 -9.75
CA LEU A 67 2.26 -0.43 -9.28
C LEU A 67 3.68 0.00 -9.68
N GLN A 68 4.60 -0.94 -9.97
CA GLN A 68 5.91 -0.59 -10.54
C GLN A 68 5.73 0.16 -11.87
N LYS A 69 4.92 -0.41 -12.78
CA LYS A 69 4.61 0.19 -14.07
C LYS A 69 3.81 1.47 -13.91
N GLU A 70 2.69 1.44 -13.18
CA GLU A 70 1.76 2.57 -13.12
C GLU A 70 2.43 3.83 -12.54
N VAL A 71 3.21 3.67 -11.46
CA VAL A 71 3.93 4.79 -10.84
C VAL A 71 5.02 5.30 -11.76
N HIS A 72 5.82 4.41 -12.35
CA HIS A 72 6.92 4.81 -13.23
C HIS A 72 6.41 5.57 -14.47
N GLU A 73 5.34 5.11 -15.10
CA GLU A 73 4.78 5.75 -16.29
C GLU A 73 4.19 7.14 -15.98
N ASP A 74 3.44 7.29 -14.88
CA ASP A 74 2.96 8.63 -14.48
C ASP A 74 4.12 9.56 -14.11
N MET A 75 5.13 9.04 -13.40
CA MET A 75 6.34 9.79 -13.05
C MET A 75 7.11 10.24 -14.30
N LYS A 76 7.28 9.38 -15.29
CA LYS A 76 8.01 9.70 -16.52
C LYS A 76 7.34 10.84 -17.28
N ALA A 77 6.00 10.85 -17.33
CA ALA A 77 5.22 11.91 -17.97
C ALA A 77 5.12 13.19 -17.11
N ASN A 78 5.30 13.10 -15.79
CA ASN A 78 5.00 14.19 -14.84
C ASN A 78 6.12 14.43 -13.81
N PHE A 79 7.38 14.20 -14.19
CA PHE A 79 8.51 14.16 -13.26
C PHE A 79 8.63 15.40 -12.35
N SER A 80 8.28 16.59 -12.88
CA SER A 80 8.29 17.85 -12.13
C SER A 80 7.28 17.92 -10.97
N LYS A 81 6.24 17.07 -10.98
CA LYS A 81 5.20 17.00 -9.94
C LYS A 81 5.58 16.07 -8.79
N TYR A 82 6.61 15.25 -8.95
CA TYR A 82 7.07 14.30 -7.93
C TYR A 82 8.15 14.91 -7.03
N PRO A 83 8.28 14.42 -5.77
CA PRO A 83 9.31 14.90 -4.85
C PRO A 83 10.70 14.71 -5.43
N LYS A 84 11.63 15.63 -5.14
CA LYS A 84 13.03 15.57 -5.61
C LYS A 84 14.04 15.34 -4.49
N SER A 85 13.58 15.10 -3.27
CA SER A 85 14.42 14.94 -2.07
C SER A 85 15.40 13.76 -2.14
N TRP A 86 15.16 12.79 -3.04
CA TRP A 86 16.04 11.65 -3.29
C TRP A 86 17.16 11.93 -4.31
N GLY A 87 17.25 13.13 -4.88
CA GLY A 87 18.45 13.62 -5.58
C GLY A 87 18.74 13.07 -6.99
N LEU A 88 17.84 12.30 -7.60
CA LEU A 88 18.00 11.82 -8.99
C LEU A 88 17.49 12.87 -9.99
N LYS A 89 17.94 12.78 -11.23
CA LYS A 89 17.57 13.70 -12.32
C LYS A 89 16.47 13.14 -13.24
N SER A 90 16.16 11.86 -13.09
CA SER A 90 15.15 11.14 -13.86
C SER A 90 14.53 10.02 -13.02
N THR A 91 13.46 9.43 -13.56
CA THR A 91 12.79 8.24 -13.01
C THR A 91 13.71 7.02 -12.98
N ASP A 92 13.47 6.10 -12.04
CA ASP A 92 14.15 4.82 -11.92
C ASP A 92 13.16 3.67 -11.65
N THR A 93 12.94 2.84 -12.68
CA THR A 93 12.07 1.66 -12.64
C THR A 93 12.32 0.71 -11.47
N ASN A 94 13.52 0.70 -10.88
CA ASN A 94 13.86 -0.18 -9.77
C ASN A 94 13.30 0.28 -8.42
N ILE A 95 12.96 1.57 -8.28
CA ILE A 95 12.72 2.17 -6.96
C ILE A 95 11.59 3.21 -6.93
N ASP A 96 11.11 3.69 -8.08
CA ASP A 96 10.07 4.74 -8.14
C ASP A 96 8.83 4.42 -7.29
N HIS A 97 8.24 3.24 -7.48
CA HIS A 97 7.12 2.71 -6.71
C HIS A 97 7.44 2.32 -5.26
N ARG A 98 8.72 2.17 -4.90
CA ARG A 98 9.16 1.75 -3.56
C ARG A 98 9.38 2.94 -2.61
N ARG A 99 9.11 4.17 -3.04
CA ARG A 99 9.21 5.38 -2.21
C ARG A 99 7.84 5.86 -1.78
N VAL A 100 7.58 5.92 -0.46
CA VAL A 100 6.31 6.42 0.09
C VAL A 100 5.93 7.81 -0.46
N PRO A 101 6.84 8.80 -0.54
CA PRO A 101 6.49 10.11 -1.10
C PRO A 101 6.04 10.04 -2.57
N ASN A 102 6.62 9.13 -3.36
CA ASN A 102 6.19 8.93 -4.75
C ASN A 102 4.79 8.31 -4.81
N LEU A 103 4.52 7.32 -3.95
CA LEU A 103 3.19 6.72 -3.84
C LEU A 103 2.13 7.75 -3.40
N GLN A 104 2.43 8.63 -2.44
CA GLN A 104 1.53 9.72 -2.04
C GLN A 104 1.17 10.62 -3.22
N THR A 105 2.17 11.06 -4.01
CA THR A 105 1.94 11.85 -5.21
C THR A 105 1.14 11.09 -6.24
N PHE A 106 1.48 9.83 -6.50
CA PHE A 106 0.77 8.98 -7.46
C PHE A 106 -0.71 8.81 -7.07
N PHE A 107 -1.01 8.41 -5.84
CA PHE A 107 -2.39 8.23 -5.38
C PHE A 107 -3.19 9.53 -5.33
N THR A 108 -2.55 10.66 -5.04
CA THR A 108 -3.21 11.98 -5.15
C THR A 108 -3.60 12.31 -6.61
N ARG A 109 -2.78 11.87 -7.58
CA ARG A 109 -2.96 12.19 -9.00
C ARG A 109 -3.86 11.22 -9.75
N LYS A 110 -3.82 9.95 -9.37
CA LYS A 110 -4.41 8.81 -10.11
C LYS A 110 -5.46 8.04 -9.32
N GLY A 111 -5.60 8.34 -8.03
CA GLY A 111 -6.65 7.79 -7.17
C GLY A 111 -7.44 8.91 -6.50
N GLU A 112 -7.98 8.61 -5.33
CA GLU A 112 -8.73 9.53 -4.51
C GLU A 112 -7.93 9.84 -3.24
N LYS A 113 -7.70 11.13 -2.97
CA LYS A 113 -7.15 11.59 -1.69
C LYS A 113 -8.30 11.86 -0.73
N LEU A 114 -8.41 11.01 0.29
CA LEU A 114 -9.41 11.12 1.32
C LEU A 114 -8.97 12.07 2.43
N THR A 115 -9.96 12.57 3.18
CA THR A 115 -9.69 13.41 4.35
C THR A 115 -9.03 12.58 5.45
N VAL A 116 -7.98 13.14 6.06
CA VAL A 116 -7.38 12.60 7.28
C VAL A 116 -8.20 13.07 8.47
N THR A 117 -8.79 12.12 9.20
CA THR A 117 -9.59 12.42 10.40
C THR A 117 -9.05 11.65 11.60
N LYS A 118 -9.57 11.96 12.79
CA LYS A 118 -9.32 11.22 14.03
C LYS A 118 -10.36 10.13 14.30
N LYS A 119 -11.28 9.87 13.36
CA LYS A 119 -12.36 8.89 13.52
C LYS A 119 -11.98 7.63 12.74
N GLY A 120 -11.67 6.53 13.44
CA GLY A 120 -11.27 5.29 12.78
C GLY A 120 -12.36 4.67 11.90
N SER A 121 -13.63 5.07 12.07
CA SER A 121 -14.73 4.71 11.16
C SER A 121 -14.56 5.24 9.75
N ASP A 122 -13.76 6.30 9.54
CA ASP A 122 -13.59 6.95 8.24
C ASP A 122 -12.56 6.21 7.38
N TYR A 123 -11.77 5.32 7.99
CA TYR A 123 -10.77 4.48 7.33
C TYR A 123 -11.38 3.10 7.10
N LYS A 124 -11.51 2.71 5.84
CA LYS A 124 -12.24 1.51 5.41
C LYS A 124 -11.28 0.45 4.84
N PRO A 125 -11.67 -0.83 4.83
CA PRO A 125 -10.87 -1.87 4.18
C PRO A 125 -10.52 -1.52 2.74
N GLY A 126 -9.26 -1.77 2.36
CA GLY A 126 -8.68 -1.42 1.07
C GLY A 126 -8.14 0.02 0.96
N ASP A 127 -8.35 0.86 1.97
CA ASP A 127 -7.76 2.20 2.01
C ASP A 127 -6.24 2.12 2.25
N LEU A 128 -5.52 3.08 1.70
CA LEU A 128 -4.09 3.25 1.88
C LEU A 128 -3.84 4.40 2.84
N VAL A 129 -3.06 4.16 3.87
CA VAL A 129 -2.71 5.18 4.86
C VAL A 129 -1.21 5.35 4.90
N THR A 130 -0.76 6.59 4.94
CA THR A 130 0.66 6.93 5.11
C THR A 130 0.87 7.64 6.43
N TRP A 131 2.03 7.42 7.03
CA TRP A 131 2.43 8.04 8.31
C TRP A 131 3.82 8.66 8.23
N MET A 132 4.14 9.47 9.24
CA MET A 132 5.51 9.86 9.59
C MET A 132 5.91 9.20 10.91
N LEU A 133 6.66 8.09 10.84
CA LEU A 133 7.17 7.41 12.03
C LEU A 133 8.19 8.29 12.73
N ASN A 134 8.02 8.49 14.04
CA ASN A 134 8.82 9.40 14.86
C ASN A 134 8.99 10.80 14.23
N GLY A 135 7.99 11.24 13.45
CA GLY A 135 7.99 12.51 12.72
C GLY A 135 8.97 12.62 11.54
N LYS A 136 9.71 11.57 11.19
CA LYS A 136 10.83 11.66 10.22
C LYS A 136 10.81 10.62 9.10
N VAL A 137 10.31 9.42 9.36
CA VAL A 137 10.39 8.31 8.39
C VAL A 137 9.02 8.09 7.73
N PRO A 138 8.88 8.35 6.42
CA PRO A 138 7.65 8.05 5.69
C PRO A 138 7.34 6.56 5.73
N HIS A 139 6.08 6.23 5.99
CA HIS A 139 5.60 4.85 6.09
C HIS A 139 4.23 4.70 5.42
N ILE A 140 3.87 3.49 5.00
CA ILE A 140 2.60 3.20 4.33
C ILE A 140 2.08 1.80 4.72
N GLY A 141 0.77 1.62 4.65
CA GLY A 141 0.09 0.36 4.91
C GLY A 141 -1.31 0.34 4.31
N ILE A 142 -1.94 -0.82 4.36
CA ILE A 142 -3.29 -1.07 3.86
C ILE A 142 -4.22 -1.32 5.05
N VAL A 143 -5.34 -0.61 5.10
CA VAL A 143 -6.42 -0.87 6.05
C VAL A 143 -7.12 -2.16 5.65
N VAL A 144 -7.31 -3.10 6.58
CA VAL A 144 -7.92 -4.40 6.26
C VAL A 144 -9.19 -4.67 7.07
N ASN A 145 -10.03 -5.58 6.56
CA ASN A 145 -11.32 -6.01 7.13
C ASN A 145 -11.18 -6.87 8.41
N LYS A 146 -10.19 -6.58 9.25
CA LYS A 146 -10.02 -7.14 10.59
C LYS A 146 -10.04 -6.00 11.61
N LYS A 147 -10.82 -6.15 12.67
CA LYS A 147 -10.90 -5.17 13.75
C LYS A 147 -9.87 -5.47 14.83
N GLY A 148 -9.18 -4.43 15.29
CA GLY A 148 -8.27 -4.49 16.42
C GLY A 148 -8.97 -4.31 17.76
N LYS A 149 -8.19 -4.33 18.84
CA LYS A 149 -8.71 -4.09 20.22
C LYS A 149 -9.20 -2.66 20.41
N SER A 150 -8.67 -1.71 19.63
CA SER A 150 -9.12 -0.32 19.59
C SER A 150 -10.52 -0.13 18.98
N GLY A 151 -11.06 -1.16 18.32
CA GLY A 151 -12.29 -1.07 17.51
C GLY A 151 -12.07 -0.49 16.10
N ASN A 152 -10.86 -0.06 15.78
CA ASN A 152 -10.48 0.38 14.44
C ASN A 152 -10.16 -0.83 13.54
N TYR A 153 -10.18 -0.60 12.23
CA TYR A 153 -9.63 -1.59 11.31
C TYR A 153 -8.11 -1.63 11.46
N MET A 154 -7.55 -2.83 11.42
CA MET A 154 -6.12 -3.07 11.52
C MET A 154 -5.42 -2.74 10.20
N ILE A 155 -4.10 -2.60 10.28
CA ILE A 155 -3.23 -2.25 9.17
C ILE A 155 -2.34 -3.44 8.84
N VAL A 156 -2.23 -3.78 7.56
CA VAL A 156 -1.12 -4.59 7.06
C VAL A 156 -0.02 -3.69 6.53
N HIS A 157 1.19 -3.86 7.05
CA HIS A 157 2.38 -3.11 6.67
C HIS A 157 3.63 -3.94 6.96
N ASN A 158 4.80 -3.42 6.57
CA ASN A 158 6.09 -4.03 6.91
C ASN A 158 6.94 -3.01 7.69
N ILE A 159 7.32 -3.36 8.91
CA ILE A 159 8.14 -2.53 9.79
C ILE A 159 9.06 -3.44 10.61
N GLY A 160 10.32 -3.03 10.83
CA GLY A 160 11.24 -3.68 11.76
C GLY A 160 11.42 -5.19 11.54
N SER A 161 10.61 -5.99 12.23
CA SER A 161 10.61 -7.46 12.20
C SER A 161 9.99 -8.09 10.94
N GLY A 162 9.27 -7.34 10.10
CA GLY A 162 8.73 -7.84 8.85
C GLY A 162 7.29 -7.42 8.57
N GLN A 163 6.59 -8.23 7.77
CA GLN A 163 5.18 -8.02 7.44
C GLN A 163 4.27 -8.43 8.59
N VAL A 164 3.42 -7.50 9.02
CA VAL A 164 2.58 -7.66 10.21
C VAL A 164 1.16 -7.14 9.98
N LEU A 165 0.23 -7.67 10.76
CA LEU A 165 -1.13 -7.14 10.94
C LEU A 165 -1.21 -6.47 12.30
N GLU A 166 -1.35 -5.15 12.34
CA GLU A 166 -1.22 -4.37 13.57
C GLU A 166 -2.38 -3.39 13.76
N ASP A 167 -2.78 -3.17 15.02
CA ASP A 167 -3.80 -2.19 15.40
C ASP A 167 -3.14 -0.83 15.68
N CYS A 168 -2.55 -0.21 14.63
CA CYS A 168 -1.68 0.95 14.76
C CYS A 168 -2.15 2.22 14.01
N LEU A 169 -3.41 2.27 13.56
CA LEU A 169 -3.93 3.32 12.68
C LEU A 169 -3.61 4.75 13.17
N PHE A 170 -3.68 4.99 14.48
CA PHE A 170 -3.43 6.29 15.11
C PHE A 170 -2.22 6.30 16.07
N ASP A 171 -1.38 5.27 16.05
CA ASP A 171 -0.17 5.22 16.88
C ASP A 171 0.92 6.16 16.35
N TYR A 172 0.81 6.54 15.08
CA TYR A 172 1.70 7.47 14.41
C TYR A 172 0.92 8.63 13.76
N SER A 173 1.60 9.72 13.46
CA SER A 173 0.99 10.85 12.76
C SER A 173 0.63 10.46 11.32
N VAL A 174 -0.67 10.41 11.02
CA VAL A 174 -1.19 10.15 9.66
C VAL A 174 -0.84 11.32 8.76
N SER A 175 -0.08 11.06 7.70
CA SER A 175 0.36 12.02 6.70
C SER A 175 -0.46 11.99 5.41
N GLY A 176 -1.29 10.97 5.23
CA GLY A 176 -2.16 10.84 4.05
C GLY A 176 -3.09 9.64 4.12
N HIS A 177 -4.20 9.75 3.41
CA HIS A 177 -5.27 8.76 3.34
C HIS A 177 -5.78 8.70 1.91
N TYR A 178 -5.81 7.52 1.30
CA TYR A 178 -6.04 7.37 -0.13
C TYR A 178 -6.86 6.13 -0.47
N ARG A 179 -7.51 6.16 -1.63
CA ARG A 179 -8.03 4.99 -2.34
C ARG A 179 -7.50 4.98 -3.76
N TYR A 180 -7.22 3.80 -4.28
CA TYR A 180 -6.83 3.65 -5.67
C TYR A 180 -7.39 2.35 -6.24
N LYS A 181 -8.24 2.48 -7.25
CA LYS A 181 -8.60 1.41 -8.16
C LYS A 181 -8.21 1.89 -9.56
N LYS A 182 -7.47 1.09 -10.31
CA LYS A 182 -7.15 1.41 -11.70
C LYS A 182 -8.43 1.38 -12.53
N GLU A 183 -8.67 2.45 -13.30
CA GLU A 183 -9.79 2.54 -14.23
C GLU A 183 -9.67 1.50 -15.35
N GLY A 184 -10.77 0.88 -15.75
CA GLY A 184 -10.80 -0.12 -16.82
C GLY A 184 -10.47 -1.56 -16.40
N LEU A 185 -10.56 -1.87 -15.10
CA LEU A 185 -10.53 -3.22 -14.52
C LEU A 185 -11.88 -3.63 -13.92
#